data_AF-A0A4Q5R175-F1
#
_entry.id   AF-A0A4Q5R175-F1
#
_cell.length_a   1.000
_cell.length_b   1.000
_cell.length_c   1.000
_cell.angle_alpha   90.00
_cell.angle_beta   90.00
_cell.angle_gamma   90.00
#
_symmetry.space_group_name_H-M   'P 1'
#
loop_
_entity.id
_entity.type
_entity.pdbx_description
1 polymer ?
#
loop_
_entity_poly.entity_id
_entity_poly.type
_entity_poly.pdbx_seq_one_letter_code
_entity_poly.pdbx_strand_id
1 'polypeptide(L)'
;MSVAENIASVEQTLAGTAARLVVVTKTHPVERLREAYAAGARLFGENRVQEMAAKQPELPADVEWHQIGQLQTNKVKYLAAFVHTVQSV
;
A
#
# COMPACT_ATOMS: atom_id res chain seq x y z
N MET A 1 16.04 -10.43 -8.96
CA MET A 1 15.19 -9.27 -9.28
C MET A 1 14.86 -8.58 -7.98
N SER A 2 15.33 -7.35 -7.85
CA SER A 2 15.06 -6.45 -6.73
C SER A 2 13.60 -5.95 -6.78
N VAL A 3 13.11 -5.45 -5.64
CA VAL A 3 11.79 -4.81 -5.56
C VAL A 3 11.69 -3.63 -6.54
N ALA A 4 12.77 -2.87 -6.68
CA ALA A 4 12.84 -1.73 -7.58
C ALA A 4 12.72 -2.10 -9.06
N GLU A 5 13.42 -3.15 -9.51
CA GLU A 5 13.32 -3.64 -10.89
C GLU A 5 11.91 -4.09 -11.24
N ASN A 6 11.23 -4.78 -10.32
CA ASN A 6 9.87 -5.24 -10.52
C ASN A 6 8.89 -4.06 -10.64
N ILE A 7 8.99 -3.06 -9.76
CA ILE A 7 8.15 -1.86 -9.81
C ILE A 7 8.37 -1.12 -11.12
N ALA A 8 9.63 -0.88 -11.50
CA ALA A 8 9.95 -0.19 -12.74
C ALA A 8 9.42 -0.92 -13.99
N SER A 9 9.51 -2.25 -14.02
CA SER A 9 8.97 -3.05 -15.14
C SER A 9 7.45 -2.94 -15.26
N VAL A 10 6.73 -2.93 -14.13
CA VAL A 10 5.27 -2.78 -14.13
C VAL A 10 4.89 -1.36 -14.52
N GLU A 11 5.54 -0.34 -13.96
CA GLU A 11 5.32 1.07 -14.34
C GLU A 11 5.55 1.31 -15.83
N GLN A 12 6.58 0.70 -16.42
CA GLN A 12 6.82 0.78 -17.86
C GLN A 12 5.69 0.14 -18.68
N THR A 13 5.05 -0.91 -18.16
CA THR A 13 3.91 -1.57 -18.81
C THR A 13 2.63 -0.74 -18.70
N LEU A 14 2.51 0.05 -17.62
CA LEU A 14 1.39 0.96 -17.40
C LEU A 14 1.58 2.30 -18.14
N ALA A 15 2.80 2.61 -18.60
CA ALA A 15 3.11 3.84 -19.32
C ALA A 15 2.19 4.02 -20.55
N GLY A 16 1.53 5.17 -20.63
CA GLY A 16 0.54 5.47 -21.67
C GLY A 16 -0.90 5.07 -21.32
N THR A 17 -1.14 4.53 -20.12
CA THR A 17 -2.48 4.27 -19.58
C THR A 17 -2.83 5.25 -18.46
N ALA A 18 -4.11 5.27 -18.05
CA ALA A 18 -4.57 6.01 -16.87
C ALA A 18 -4.52 5.18 -15.57
N ALA A 19 -3.94 3.98 -15.60
CA ALA A 19 -3.88 3.09 -14.45
C ALA A 19 -2.78 3.52 -13.46
N ARG A 20 -3.02 3.31 -12.17
CA ARG A 20 -2.03 3.50 -11.09
C ARG A 20 -1.63 2.15 -10.52
N LEU A 21 -0.33 1.95 -10.25
CA LEU A 21 0.17 0.78 -9.57
C LEU A 21 -0.11 0.86 -8.07
N VAL A 22 -0.79 -0.15 -7.53
CA VAL A 22 -0.95 -0.34 -6.07
C VAL A 22 -0.08 -1.50 -5.65
N VAL A 23 0.90 -1.25 -4.78
CA VAL A 23 1.81 -2.29 -4.27
C VAL A 23 1.15 -2.99 -3.09
N VAL A 24 0.85 -4.28 -3.24
CA VAL A 24 0.24 -5.08 -2.17
C VAL A 24 1.30 -5.49 -1.16
N THR A 25 1.11 -5.12 0.10
CA THR A 25 2.12 -5.25 1.17
C THR A 25 1.76 -6.24 2.27
N LYS A 26 0.63 -6.94 2.10
CA LYS A 26 0.18 -8.01 3.01
C LYS A 26 1.31 -9.01 3.23
N THR A 27 1.50 -9.44 4.48
CA THR A 27 2.52 -10.44 4.86
C THR A 27 3.98 -10.03 4.67
N HIS A 28 4.27 -8.80 4.21
CA HIS A 28 5.63 -8.28 4.09
C HIS A 28 6.01 -7.39 5.28
N PRO A 29 7.26 -7.48 5.77
CA PRO A 29 7.74 -6.65 6.87
C PRO A 29 8.04 -5.23 6.40
N VAL A 30 8.09 -4.26 7.33
CA VAL A 30 8.20 -2.82 7.03
C VAL A 30 9.43 -2.49 6.19
N GLU A 31 10.53 -3.22 6.35
CA GLU A 31 11.76 -3.06 5.59
C GLU A 31 11.52 -3.23 4.08
N ARG A 32 10.71 -4.22 3.68
CA ARG A 32 10.32 -4.41 2.27
C ARG A 32 9.43 -3.28 1.76
N LEU A 33 8.61 -2.69 2.62
CA LEU A 33 7.79 -1.53 2.26
C LEU A 33 8.66 -0.29 2.05
N ARG A 34 9.69 -0.11 2.89
CA ARG A 34 10.68 0.97 2.71
C ARG A 34 11.47 0.80 1.42
N GLU A 35 11.85 -0.43 1.06
CA GLU A 35 12.46 -0.71 -0.25
C GLU A 35 11.53 -0.32 -1.41
N ALA A 36 10.25 -0.71 -1.35
CA ALA A 36 9.26 -0.33 -2.35
C ALA A 36 9.04 1.19 -2.41
N TYR A 37 9.01 1.85 -1.26
CA TYR A 37 8.90 3.31 -1.16
C TYR A 37 10.10 4.02 -1.78
N ALA A 38 11.32 3.53 -1.49
CA ALA A 38 12.55 4.04 -2.07
C ALA A 38 12.60 3.83 -3.59
N ALA A 39 11.96 2.79 -4.10
CA ALA A 39 11.78 2.54 -5.52
C ALA A 39 10.71 3.43 -6.20
N GLY A 40 10.06 4.32 -5.44
CA GLY A 40 9.06 5.26 -5.96
C GLY A 40 7.61 4.85 -5.74
N ALA A 41 7.33 3.69 -5.14
CA ALA A 41 5.96 3.33 -4.81
C ALA A 41 5.38 4.28 -3.75
N ARG A 42 4.14 4.70 -3.95
CA ARG A 42 3.39 5.55 -3.02
C ARG A 42 2.05 4.97 -2.59
N LEU A 43 1.42 4.17 -3.45
CA LEU A 43 0.18 3.50 -3.14
C LEU A 43 0.47 2.12 -2.57
N PHE A 44 0.05 1.90 -1.33
CA PHE A 44 0.20 0.62 -0.65
C PHE A 44 -1.17 0.01 -0.33
N GLY A 45 -1.37 -1.22 -0.80
CA GLY A 45 -2.55 -2.02 -0.52
C GLY A 45 -2.32 -2.97 0.65
N GLU A 46 -3.21 -2.92 1.65
CA GLU A 46 -3.24 -3.87 2.75
C GLU A 46 -4.62 -4.52 2.88
N ASN A 47 -4.66 -5.72 3.46
CA ASN A 47 -5.91 -6.46 3.69
C ASN A 47 -6.39 -6.35 5.15
N ARG A 48 -5.45 -6.19 6.08
CA ARG A 48 -5.72 -6.24 7.53
C ARG A 48 -5.49 -4.87 8.14
N VAL A 49 -6.56 -4.32 8.71
CA VAL A 49 -6.57 -3.00 9.35
C VAL A 49 -5.47 -2.84 10.40
N GLN A 50 -5.26 -3.86 11.23
CA GLN A 50 -4.29 -3.81 12.32
C GLN A 50 -2.85 -3.81 11.81
N GLU A 51 -2.56 -4.58 10.75
CA GLU A 51 -1.23 -4.57 10.12
C GLU A 51 -0.98 -3.22 9.46
N MET A 52 -1.97 -2.68 8.74
CA MET A 52 -1.89 -1.34 8.14
C MET A 52 -1.62 -0.26 9.20
N ALA A 53 -2.38 -0.25 10.30
CA ALA A 53 -2.21 0.73 11.38
C ALA A 53 -0.86 0.62 12.11
N ALA A 54 -0.28 -0.58 12.17
CA ALA A 54 1.06 -0.76 12.73
C ALA A 54 2.16 -0.24 11.80
N LYS A 55 2.01 -0.42 10.49
CA LYS A 55 3.00 -0.02 9.47
C LYS A 55 2.93 1.46 9.09
N GLN A 56 1.74 2.07 9.16
CA GLN A 56 1.51 3.48 8.81
C GLN A 56 2.48 4.46 9.51
N PRO A 57 2.70 4.41 10.83
CA PRO A 57 3.61 5.34 11.50
C PRO A 57 5.10 5.11 11.16
N GLU A 58 5.44 3.93 10.62
CA GLU A 58 6.83 3.59 10.26
C GLU A 58 7.22 4.01 8.84
N LEU A 59 6.26 4.54 8.09
CA LEU A 59 6.41 4.99 6.72
C LEU A 59 6.15 6.50 6.61
N PRO A 60 6.70 7.15 5.58
CA PRO A 60 6.46 8.56 5.32
C PRO A 60 4.98 8.89 5.10
N ALA A 61 4.59 10.13 5.44
CA ALA A 61 3.19 10.58 5.42
C ALA A 61 2.59 10.76 4.01
N ASP A 62 3.41 10.73 2.95
CA ASP A 62 2.96 10.82 1.55
C ASP A 62 2.49 9.46 0.99
N VAL A 63 2.55 8.40 1.80
CA VAL A 63 1.99 7.11 1.44
C VAL A 63 0.46 7.14 1.41
N GLU A 64 -0.11 6.69 0.29
CA GLU A 64 -1.54 6.44 0.14
C GLU A 64 -1.86 5.00 0.56
N TRP A 65 -2.53 4.84 1.71
CA TRP A 65 -2.96 3.53 2.20
C TRP A 65 -4.32 3.13 1.63
N HIS A 66 -4.37 1.97 0.98
CA HIS A 66 -5.55 1.38 0.38
C HIS A 66 -5.94 0.11 1.14
N GLN A 67 -7.15 0.08 1.71
CA GLN A 67 -7.71 -1.13 2.33
C GLN A 67 -8.42 -1.93 1.24
N ILE A 68 -7.82 -3.03 0.81
CA ILE A 68 -8.32 -3.91 -0.27
C ILE A 68 -8.88 -5.24 0.26
N GLY A 69 -8.86 -5.45 1.57
CA GLY A 69 -9.45 -6.61 2.24
C GLY A 69 -10.84 -6.33 2.80
N GLN A 70 -11.42 -7.35 3.43
CA GLN A 70 -12.69 -7.24 4.15
C GLN A 70 -12.56 -6.28 5.35
N LEU A 71 -13.42 -5.28 5.39
CA LEU A 71 -13.48 -4.29 6.46
C LEU A 71 -14.67 -4.55 7.38
N GLN A 72 -14.38 -4.98 8.60
CA GLN A 72 -15.38 -5.09 9.66
C GLN A 72 -15.69 -3.70 10.26
N THR A 73 -16.96 -3.39 10.50
CA THR A 73 -17.43 -2.07 10.98
C THR A 73 -16.71 -1.61 12.26
N ASN A 74 -16.48 -2.52 13.22
CA ASN A 74 -15.81 -2.22 14.49
C ASN A 74 -14.31 -1.90 14.33
N LYS A 75 -13.71 -2.18 13.16
CA LYS A 75 -12.31 -1.90 12.86
C LYS A 75 -12.10 -0.58 12.13
N VAL A 76 -13.14 0.05 11.59
CA VAL A 76 -13.05 1.32 10.84
C VAL A 76 -12.31 2.40 11.63
N LYS A 77 -12.54 2.48 12.95
CA LYS A 77 -11.89 3.43 13.87
C LYS A 77 -10.35 3.42 13.86
N TYR A 78 -9.74 2.31 13.44
CA TYR A 78 -8.28 2.19 13.43
C TYR A 78 -7.63 2.71 12.14
N LEU A 79 -8.39 2.86 11.05
CA LEU A 79 -7.85 3.35 9.77
C LEU A 79 -8.48 4.66 9.30
N ALA A 80 -9.62 5.07 9.87
CA ALA A 80 -10.37 6.24 9.42
C ALA A 80 -9.56 7.54 9.43
N ALA A 81 -8.53 7.64 10.26
CA ALA A 81 -7.69 8.83 10.38
C ALA A 81 -6.67 8.99 9.24
N PHE A 82 -6.32 7.92 8.52
CA PHE A 82 -5.20 7.94 7.57
C PHE A 82 -5.44 7.14 6.27
N VAL A 83 -6.50 6.32 6.20
CA VAL A 83 -6.81 5.56 4.98
C VAL A 83 -7.12 6.53 3.84
N HIS A 84 -6.56 6.28 2.67
CA HIS A 84 -6.87 7.05 1.48
C HIS A 84 -8.07 6.46 0.73
N THR A 85 -8.12 5.13 0.60
CA THR A 85 -9.18 4.45 -0.15
C THR A 85 -9.56 3.13 0.50
N VAL A 86 -10.87 2.82 0.55
CA VAL A 86 -11.40 1.54 1.02
C VAL A 86 -12.08 0.83 -0.16
N GLN A 87 -11.58 -0.34 -0.51
CA GLN A 87 -12.05 -1.23 -1.57
C GLN A 87 -12.49 -2.56 -0.94
N SER A 88 -13.38 -2.48 0.05
CA SER A 88 -13.96 -3.64 0.73
C SER A 88 -15.22 -4.11 -0.01
N VAL A 89 -15.40 -5.42 -0.07
CA VAL A 89 -16.67 -6.09 -0.44
C VAL A 89 -17.35 -6.59 0.82
#